data_AF-A0A356MNW2-F1
#
_entry.id   AF-A0A356MNW2-F1
#
_cell.length_a   1.000
_cell.length_b   1.000
_cell.length_c   1.000
_cell.angle_alpha   90.00
_cell.angle_beta   90.00
_cell.angle_gamma   90.00
#
_symmetry.space_group_name_H-M   'P 1'
#
loop_
_entity.id
_entity.type
_entity.pdbx_description
1 polymer ?
#
loop_
_entity_poly.entity_id
_entity_poly.type
_entity_poly.pdbx_seq_one_letter_code
_entity_poly.pdbx_strand_id
1 'polypeptide(L)' 'MRYQSLSSDVYKTNRSNFMDQMKQRSIAVFFSNDIYPTSADGTLPFKQASDILWLTGVDQEETIL' A
#
# COMPACT_ATOMS: atom_id res chain seq x y z
N MET A 1 9.25 -5.72 -9.00
CA MET A 1 9.38 -7.20 -8.94
C MET A 1 8.39 -7.86 -9.91
N ARG A 2 8.68 -9.05 -10.43
CA ARG A 2 7.84 -9.75 -11.43
C ARG A 2 6.71 -10.56 -10.77
N TYR A 3 5.80 -9.91 -10.05
CA TYR A 3 4.54 -10.55 -9.68
C TYR A 3 3.49 -10.27 -10.75
N GLN A 4 2.64 -11.26 -11.03
CA GLN A 4 1.48 -11.07 -11.88
C GLN A 4 0.50 -10.14 -11.16
N SER A 5 0.18 -9.01 -11.79
CA SER A 5 -0.80 -8.08 -11.24
C SER A 5 -2.15 -8.77 -11.07
N LEU A 6 -2.76 -8.61 -9.90
CA LEU A 6 -4.13 -9.04 -9.67
C LEU A 6 -5.09 -8.16 -10.48
N SER A 7 -6.29 -8.68 -10.74
CA SER A 7 -7.35 -7.85 -11.33
C SER A 7 -7.66 -6.65 -10.41
N SER A 8 -7.94 -5.50 -11.03
CA SER A 8 -8.38 -4.29 -10.32
C SER A 8 -9.59 -4.52 -9.41
N ASP A 9 -10.41 -5.54 -9.72
CA ASP A 9 -11.62 -5.84 -8.97
C ASP A 9 -11.32 -6.38 -7.57
N VAL A 10 -10.21 -7.11 -7.39
CA VAL A 10 -9.78 -7.60 -6.06
C VAL A 10 -9.55 -6.41 -5.13
N TYR A 11 -8.86 -5.38 -5.61
CA TYR A 11 -8.55 -4.18 -4.82
C TYR A 11 -9.82 -3.35 -4.53
N LYS A 12 -10.77 -3.29 -5.47
CA LYS A 12 -12.08 -2.65 -5.22
C LYS A 12 -12.85 -3.37 -4.11
N THR A 13 -12.89 -4.70 -4.15
CA THR A 13 -13.54 -5.53 -3.11
C THR A 13 -12.86 -5.33 -1.75
N ASN A 14 -11.53 -5.34 -1.69
CA ASN A 14 -10.78 -5.13 -0.45
C ASN A 14 -11.11 -3.76 0.19
N ARG A 15 -11.14 -2.70 -0.62
CA ARG A 15 -11.53 -1.36 -0.15
C ARG A 15 -12.99 -1.33 0.31
N SER A 16 -13.92 -1.98 -0.39
CA SER A 16 -15.31 -2.07 0.06
C SER A 16 -15.41 -2.73 1.44
N ASN A 17 -14.76 -3.89 1.62
CA ASN A 17 -14.76 -4.62 2.89
C ASN A 17 -14.13 -3.82 4.04
N PHE A 18 -13.14 -2.97 3.73
CA PHE A 18 -12.54 -2.05 4.70
C PHE A 18 -13.52 -0.93 5.07
N MET A 19 -14.16 -0.29 4.08
CA MET A 19 -15.13 0.78 4.29
C MET A 19 -16.34 0.31 5.11
N ASP A 20 -16.79 -0.94 4.93
CA ASP A 20 -17.91 -1.52 5.70
C ASP A 20 -17.63 -1.58 7.21
N GLN A 21 -16.36 -1.61 7.60
CA GLN A 21 -15.92 -1.63 9.00
C GLN A 21 -15.58 -0.23 9.54
N MET A 22 -15.57 0.79 8.68
CA MET A 22 -15.26 2.15 9.10
C MET A 22 -16.42 2.80 9.84
N LYS A 23 -16.08 3.66 10.80
CA LYS A 23 -17.07 4.53 11.44
C LYS A 23 -17.59 5.54 10.43
N GLN A 24 -18.88 5.85 10.51
CA GLN A 24 -19.46 6.92 9.71
C GLN A 24 -18.71 8.25 9.95
N ARG A 25 -18.57 9.04 8.88
CA ARG A 25 -17.89 10.36 8.91
C ARG A 25 -16.43 10.29 9.37
N SER A 26 -15.72 9.22 9.03
CA SER A 26 -14.28 9.10 9.25
C SER A 26 -13.52 9.06 7.92
N ILE A 27 -12.21 9.34 7.98
CA ILE A 27 -11.28 9.20 6.86
C ILE A 27 -10.14 8.27 7.31
N ALA A 28 -9.74 7.37 6.44
CA ALA A 28 -8.54 6.57 6.59
C ALA A 28 -7.53 7.07 5.57
N VAL A 29 -6.27 7.20 5.98
CA VAL A 29 -5.17 7.62 5.13
C VAL A 29 -4.07 6.58 5.28
N PHE A 30 -3.64 6.02 4.15
CA PHE A 30 -2.57 5.01 4.12
C PHE A 30 -1.35 5.58 3.41
N PHE A 31 -0.18 5.27 3.93
CA PHE A 31 1.09 5.79 3.43
C PHE A 31 1.94 4.65 2.91
N SER A 32 2.70 4.91 1.84
CA SER A 32 3.78 4.02 1.44
C SER A 32 4.89 4.00 2.49
N ASN A 33 5.70 2.94 2.47
CA ASN A 33 6.95 2.94 3.22
C ASN A 33 7.98 3.88 2.59
N ASP A 34 8.96 4.28 3.39
CA ASP A 34 10.19 4.89 2.90
C ASP A 34 11.22 3.82 2.49
N ILE A 35 12.23 4.23 1.73
CA ILE A 35 13.43 3.40 1.53
C ILE A 35 14.22 3.34 2.82
N TYR A 36 14.40 2.14 3.37
CA TYR A 36 15.18 1.96 4.58
C TYR A 36 16.69 2.14 4.30
N PRO A 37 17.40 2.98 5.09
CA PRO A 37 18.84 3.14 4.96
C PRO A 37 19.58 1.93 5.52
N THR A 38 20.81 1.70 5.03
CA THR A 38 21.77 0.77 5.62
C THR A 38 22.97 1.53 6.20
N SER A 39 23.98 1.82 5.39
CA SER A 39 25.19 2.55 5.80
C SER A 39 25.60 3.58 4.74
N ALA A 40 26.00 4.79 5.16
CA ALA A 40 26.35 5.90 4.27
C ALA A 40 25.26 6.12 3.20
N ASP A 41 25.61 5.99 1.91
CA ASP A 41 24.68 6.15 0.78
C ASP A 41 23.93 4.85 0.41
N GLY A 42 24.11 3.78 1.19
CA GLY A 42 23.51 2.48 0.92
C GLY A 42 22.08 2.35 1.46
N THR A 43 21.21 1.67 0.71
CA THR A 43 19.81 1.44 1.07
C THR A 43 19.40 -0.03 0.93
N LEU A 44 18.36 -0.42 1.67
CA LEU A 44 17.67 -1.69 1.44
C LEU A 44 16.75 -1.56 0.22
N PRO A 45 16.47 -2.67 -0.49
CA PRO A 45 15.44 -2.68 -1.52
C PRO A 45 14.10 -2.23 -0.95
N PHE A 46 13.38 -1.41 -1.72
CA PHE A 46 12.06 -0.94 -1.34
C PHE A 46 11.12 -2.12 -1.05
N LYS A 47 10.34 -1.98 0.02
CA LYS A 47 9.28 -2.91 0.40
C LYS A 47 8.07 -2.09 0.82
N GLN A 48 7.02 -2.18 0.02
CA GLN A 48 5.77 -1.47 0.29
C GLN A 48 5.12 -1.90 1.62
N ALA A 49 4.41 -0.96 2.24
CA ALA A 49 3.56 -1.24 3.39
C ALA A 49 2.44 -2.25 2.99
N SER A 50 2.24 -3.28 3.82
CA SER A 50 1.39 -4.43 3.42
C SER A 50 -0.09 -4.08 3.30
N ASP A 51 -0.54 -3.08 4.07
CA ASP A 51 -1.88 -2.51 4.05
C ASP A 51 -2.18 -1.78 2.73
N ILE A 52 -1.37 -0.79 2.34
CA ILE A 52 -1.58 -0.07 1.08
C ILE A 52 -1.42 -1.01 -0.13
N LEU A 53 -0.48 -1.96 -0.06
CA LEU A 53 -0.30 -2.98 -1.09
C LEU A 53 -1.53 -3.89 -1.21
N TRP A 54 -2.14 -4.30 -0.09
CA TRP A 54 -3.36 -5.11 -0.09
C TRP A 54 -4.59 -4.34 -0.62
N LEU A 55 -4.67 -3.04 -0.36
CA LEU A 55 -5.78 -2.18 -0.78
C LEU A 55 -5.68 -1.72 -2.25
N THR A 56 -4.47 -1.63 -2.80
CA THR A 56 -4.24 -0.95 -4.10
C THR A 56 -3.40 -1.74 -5.10
N GLY A 57 -2.51 -2.62 -4.63
CA GLY A 57 -1.48 -3.25 -5.45
C GLY A 57 -0.37 -2.31 -5.89
N VAL A 58 -0.34 -1.05 -5.41
CA VAL A 58 0.68 -0.06 -5.76
C VAL A 58 1.96 -0.37 -5.00
N ASP A 59 3.05 -0.61 -5.74
CA ASP A 59 4.38 -0.95 -5.23
C ASP A 59 5.39 0.19 -5.52
N GLN A 60 4.93 1.44 -5.36
CA GLN A 60 5.71 2.65 -5.56
C GLN A 60 5.87 3.39 -4.23
N GLU A 61 7.01 4.05 -4.08
CA GLU A 61 7.29 4.98 -2.99
C GLU A 61 6.44 6.25 -3.11
N GLU A 62 6.49 7.12 -2.10
CA GLU A 62 5.82 8.43 -2.06
C GLU A 62 4.33 8.39 -2.45
N THR A 63 3.64 7.31 -2.09
CA THR A 63 2.24 7.09 -2.42
C THR A 63 1.36 7.25 -1.18
N ILE A 64 0.24 7.95 -1.32
CA ILE A 64 -0.77 8.12 -0.27
C ILE A 64 -2.13 7.72 -0.85
N LEU A 65 -2.87 6.89 -0.12
CA LEU A 65 -4.25 6.51 -0.41
C LEU A 65 -5.22 7.20 0.55
#